data_AF-A0A134C7E7-F1
#
_entry.id   AF-A0A134C7E7-F1
#
_cell.length_a   1.000
_cell.length_b   1.000
_cell.length_c   1.000
_cell.angle_alpha   90.00
_cell.angle_beta   90.00
_cell.angle_gamma   90.00
#
_symmetry.space_group_name_H-M   'P 1'
#
loop_
_entity.id
_entity.type
_entity.pdbx_description
1 polymer ?
#
loop_
_entity_poly.entity_id
_entity_poly.type
_entity_poly.pdbx_seq_one_letter_code
_entity_poly.pdbx_strand_id
1 'polypeptide(L)'
;MKKHLAVLAATAVLGVTSAFAANPFSDVTPQDWAYQAVAQLAAQGVVNGYPDGTFKGQNNITRYEMAQMVAKALVRQDRVDAEQNAIINRLANEFSAELNNLGVRVATLENKVGNFKFTGDARLRYTGTEDARKSKFDYRGRVNFEATVNDNTKAVVRLMGSKEFGEKGNPDTAIDRVYVQHNFGKYATVAAGRQDLTVGNGLAFDGGTFEGVVATAGKDKLNASVAYGYLQSGTYGKLELGKATRAENSQVTVYQLNTMPTEKLAVKGFYADAHEKNVHNAYGASLDLKLGNKVWAGGEYVKTETQGANGEAWTAGLGYGNYNMAKQGTWSVKGQYYNIKKDAPVIDSALGLATKGNKGVYATAKYAVAKNVGLAATATIDTKDQANKAQAESYRAELNYKF
;
A
#
# COMPACT_ATOMS: atom_id res chain seq x y z
N MET A 1 -30.11 -9.75 31.72
CA MET A 1 -29.50 -9.27 30.46
C MET A 1 -28.66 -10.32 29.71
N LYS A 2 -27.80 -11.13 30.36
CA LYS A 2 -26.97 -12.14 29.66
C LYS A 2 -27.73 -13.36 29.08
N LYS A 3 -28.98 -13.61 29.50
CA LYS A 3 -29.77 -14.81 29.12
C LYS A 3 -30.56 -14.68 27.80
N HIS A 4 -30.79 -13.45 27.31
CA HIS A 4 -31.50 -13.23 26.05
C HIS A 4 -30.57 -13.12 24.84
N LEU A 5 -29.27 -12.89 25.04
CA LEU A 5 -28.29 -12.73 23.95
C LEU A 5 -28.02 -14.02 23.17
N ALA A 6 -28.08 -15.20 23.81
CA ALA A 6 -27.71 -16.46 23.17
C ALA A 6 -28.71 -16.89 22.08
N VAL A 7 -30.01 -16.71 22.34
CA VAL A 7 -31.06 -16.99 21.36
C VAL A 7 -31.17 -15.85 20.34
N LEU A 8 -30.94 -14.59 20.73
CA LEU A 8 -30.92 -13.45 19.80
C LEU A 8 -29.77 -13.54 18.78
N ALA A 9 -28.61 -14.06 19.21
CA ALA A 9 -27.45 -14.26 18.35
C ALA A 9 -27.64 -15.40 17.35
N ALA A 10 -28.52 -16.37 17.65
CA ALA A 10 -28.84 -17.47 16.74
C ALA A 10 -30.04 -17.16 15.83
N THR A 11 -31.01 -16.33 16.25
CA THR A 11 -32.12 -15.86 15.40
C THR A 11 -31.69 -14.85 14.35
N ALA A 12 -30.70 -14.00 14.65
CA ALA A 12 -30.18 -13.02 13.70
C ALA A 12 -29.43 -13.68 12.52
N VAL A 13 -29.08 -14.97 12.62
CA VAL A 13 -28.26 -15.69 11.64
C VAL A 13 -29.07 -16.34 10.50
N LEU A 14 -30.41 -16.27 10.45
CA LEU A 14 -31.13 -17.12 9.48
C LEU A 14 -32.31 -16.51 8.71
N GLY A 15 -32.61 -15.22 8.85
CA GLY A 15 -33.53 -14.53 7.91
C GLY A 15 -34.90 -15.22 7.81
N VAL A 16 -35.75 -14.94 8.79
CA VAL A 16 -37.02 -15.65 9.01
C VAL A 16 -37.93 -15.57 7.77
N THR A 17 -37.99 -16.66 7.01
CA THR A 17 -39.07 -16.92 6.05
C THR A 17 -39.98 -18.00 6.63
N SER A 18 -41.28 -17.73 6.52
CA SER A 18 -42.38 -18.46 7.14
C SER A 18 -42.58 -19.85 6.53
N ALA A 19 -41.80 -20.82 7.03
CA ALA A 19 -42.16 -22.23 7.00
C ALA A 19 -42.17 -22.75 8.45
N PHE A 20 -43.32 -23.25 8.90
CA PHE A 20 -43.45 -23.91 10.21
C PHE A 20 -42.67 -25.24 10.17
N ALA A 21 -41.38 -25.19 10.49
CA ALA A 21 -40.63 -26.40 10.79
C ALA A 21 -41.25 -27.07 12.03
N ALA A 22 -41.50 -28.38 11.98
CA ALA A 22 -41.99 -29.13 13.12
C ALA A 22 -40.94 -29.07 14.24
N ASN A 23 -41.32 -28.52 15.40
CA ASN A 23 -40.46 -28.47 16.57
C ASN A 23 -40.35 -29.88 17.19
N PRO A 24 -39.13 -30.45 17.34
CA PRO A 24 -38.96 -31.78 17.91
C PRO A 24 -38.93 -31.81 19.45
N PHE A 25 -38.96 -30.66 20.12
CA PHE A 25 -38.78 -30.57 21.58
C PHE A 25 -40.09 -30.42 22.35
N SER A 26 -40.29 -31.23 23.39
CA SER A 26 -41.54 -31.27 24.18
C SER A 26 -41.74 -30.08 25.11
N ASP A 27 -40.67 -29.35 25.45
CA ASP A 27 -40.67 -28.18 26.34
C ASP A 27 -40.61 -26.84 25.60
N VAL A 28 -40.84 -26.85 24.29
CA VAL A 28 -40.89 -25.64 23.44
C VAL A 28 -42.26 -25.56 22.78
N THR A 29 -43.09 -24.65 23.27
CA THR A 29 -44.50 -24.49 22.88
C THR A 29 -44.67 -23.38 21.85
N PRO A 30 -45.73 -23.39 21.02
CA PRO A 30 -45.97 -22.32 20.04
C PRO A 30 -46.11 -20.91 20.65
N GLN A 31 -46.37 -20.81 21.95
CA GLN A 31 -46.45 -19.55 22.69
C GLN A 31 -45.07 -19.02 23.13
N ASP A 32 -44.02 -19.84 23.05
CA ASP A 32 -42.67 -19.42 23.42
C ASP A 32 -42.08 -18.47 22.38
N TRP A 33 -41.52 -17.36 22.85
CA TRP A 33 -40.86 -16.36 22.01
C TRP A 33 -39.72 -16.93 21.15
N ALA A 34 -39.10 -18.04 21.58
CA ALA A 34 -38.01 -18.72 20.91
C ALA A 34 -38.47 -19.87 19.99
N TYR A 35 -39.78 -20.16 19.93
CA TYR A 35 -40.32 -21.33 19.23
C TYR A 35 -39.82 -21.43 17.78
N GLN A 36 -39.97 -20.35 17.00
CA GLN A 36 -39.55 -20.33 15.60
C GLN A 36 -38.04 -20.50 15.43
N ALA A 37 -37.27 -19.85 16.31
CA ALA A 37 -35.81 -19.93 16.32
C ALA A 37 -35.30 -21.35 16.56
N VAL A 38 -35.83 -21.97 17.61
CA VAL A 38 -35.41 -23.30 18.06
C VAL A 38 -35.83 -24.35 17.04
N ALA A 39 -37.05 -24.25 16.50
CA ALA A 39 -37.54 -25.17 15.47
C ALA A 39 -36.67 -25.11 14.19
N GLN A 40 -36.28 -23.91 13.74
CA GLN A 40 -35.43 -23.76 12.57
C GLN A 40 -34.00 -24.26 12.82
N LEU A 41 -33.40 -23.92 13.96
CA LEU A 41 -32.07 -24.41 14.31
C LEU A 41 -32.03 -25.93 14.48
N ALA A 42 -33.12 -26.53 14.97
CA ALA A 42 -33.29 -27.97 15.04
C ALA A 42 -33.43 -28.61 13.65
N ALA A 43 -34.25 -28.03 12.78
CA ALA A 43 -34.38 -28.48 11.39
C ALA A 43 -33.05 -28.40 10.62
N GLN A 44 -32.21 -27.43 10.97
CA GLN A 44 -30.85 -27.29 10.43
C GLN A 44 -29.81 -28.14 11.16
N GLY A 45 -30.18 -28.91 12.19
CA GLY A 45 -29.27 -29.77 12.96
C GLY A 45 -28.22 -29.00 13.78
N VAL A 46 -28.41 -27.70 13.97
CA VAL A 46 -27.55 -26.84 14.82
C VAL A 46 -27.84 -27.15 16.29
N VAL A 47 -29.12 -27.36 16.63
CA VAL A 47 -29.60 -27.74 17.97
C VAL A 47 -30.18 -29.14 17.93
N ASN A 48 -29.73 -30.04 18.82
CA ASN A 48 -30.22 -31.42 18.89
C ASN A 48 -31.05 -31.71 20.14
N GLY A 49 -31.10 -30.80 21.10
CA GLY A 49 -31.74 -31.03 22.41
C GLY A 49 -31.07 -32.13 23.22
N TYR A 50 -31.79 -32.60 24.23
CA TYR A 50 -31.39 -33.64 25.16
C TYR A 50 -32.00 -35.00 24.76
N PRO A 51 -31.44 -36.14 25.20
CA PRO A 51 -31.97 -37.47 24.89
C PRO A 51 -33.40 -37.72 25.36
N ASP A 52 -33.89 -36.93 26.32
CA ASP A 52 -35.27 -36.95 26.84
C ASP A 52 -36.27 -36.19 25.94
N GLY A 53 -35.81 -35.66 24.80
CA GLY A 53 -36.64 -34.93 23.84
C GLY A 53 -36.92 -33.49 24.22
N THR A 54 -36.14 -32.90 25.12
CA THR A 54 -36.29 -31.48 25.55
C THR A 54 -35.16 -30.59 25.01
N PHE A 55 -35.39 -29.28 24.93
CA PHE A 55 -34.40 -28.26 24.59
C PHE A 55 -33.73 -27.66 25.83
N LYS A 56 -34.47 -27.59 26.95
CA LYS A 56 -34.09 -26.96 28.24
C LYS A 56 -33.62 -25.52 28.09
N GLY A 57 -34.33 -24.72 27.28
CA GLY A 57 -33.94 -23.35 26.95
C GLY A 57 -33.84 -22.36 28.13
N GLN A 58 -34.35 -22.73 29.30
CA GLN A 58 -34.24 -21.93 30.54
C GLN A 58 -32.96 -22.23 31.33
N ASN A 59 -32.24 -23.29 31.00
CA ASN A 59 -30.98 -23.64 31.65
C ASN A 59 -29.84 -22.74 31.15
N ASN A 60 -28.82 -22.59 31.99
CA ASN A 60 -27.59 -21.90 31.57
C ASN A 60 -26.84 -22.80 30.57
N ILE A 61 -26.43 -22.22 29.43
CA ILE A 61 -25.55 -22.87 28.46
C ILE A 61 -24.09 -22.64 28.84
N THR A 62 -23.27 -23.68 28.72
CA THR A 62 -21.82 -23.61 28.88
C THR A 62 -21.17 -23.04 27.63
N ARG A 63 -19.95 -22.49 27.78
CA ARG A 63 -19.17 -22.00 26.63
C ARG A 63 -18.86 -23.12 25.61
N TYR A 64 -18.69 -24.35 26.07
CA TYR A 64 -18.46 -25.52 25.20
C TYR A 64 -19.71 -25.89 24.39
N GLU A 65 -20.89 -25.91 25.01
CA GLU A 65 -22.15 -26.17 24.30
C GLU A 65 -22.42 -25.08 23.24
N MET A 66 -22.12 -23.81 23.57
CA MET A 66 -22.20 -22.73 22.60
C MET A 66 -21.20 -22.92 21.44
N ALA A 67 -19.96 -23.30 21.74
CA ALA A 67 -18.96 -23.59 20.71
C ALA A 67 -19.38 -24.75 19.79
N GLN A 68 -20.04 -25.79 20.32
CA GLN A 68 -20.60 -26.88 19.50
C GLN A 68 -21.69 -26.39 18.54
N MET A 69 -22.55 -25.47 18.99
CA MET A 69 -23.55 -24.84 18.12
C MET A 69 -22.89 -24.01 17.01
N VAL A 70 -21.86 -23.22 17.35
CA VAL A 70 -21.09 -22.43 16.37
C VAL A 70 -20.36 -23.32 15.38
N ALA A 71 -19.77 -24.43 15.82
CA ALA A 71 -19.11 -25.41 14.96
C ALA A 71 -20.06 -25.98 13.90
N LYS A 72 -21.28 -26.33 14.31
CA LYS A 72 -22.33 -26.83 13.41
C LYS A 72 -22.82 -25.76 12.43
N ALA A 73 -22.90 -24.51 12.87
CA ALA A 73 -23.25 -23.39 12.01
C ALA A 73 -22.17 -23.12 10.94
N LEU A 74 -20.88 -23.21 11.31
CA LEU A 74 -19.75 -23.05 10.38
C LEU A 74 -19.77 -24.07 9.22
N VAL A 75 -20.20 -25.31 9.46
CA VAL A 75 -20.34 -26.33 8.39
C VAL A 75 -21.39 -25.95 7.34
N ARG A 76 -22.29 -25.02 7.67
CA ARG A 76 -23.42 -24.61 6.82
C ARG A 76 -23.29 -23.19 6.30
N GLN A 77 -22.10 -22.60 6.43
CA GLN A 77 -21.78 -21.22 6.03
C GLN A 77 -22.14 -20.92 4.56
N ASP A 78 -22.00 -21.92 3.68
CA ASP A 78 -22.31 -21.75 2.25
C ASP A 78 -23.81 -21.68 1.92
N ARG A 79 -24.69 -21.91 2.90
CA ARG A 79 -26.16 -21.96 2.73
C ARG A 79 -26.88 -20.76 3.35
N VAL A 80 -26.13 -19.80 3.89
CA VAL A 80 -26.65 -18.61 4.57
C VAL A 80 -26.20 -17.34 3.86
N ASP A 81 -26.93 -16.23 4.05
CA ASP A 81 -26.61 -14.98 3.37
C ASP A 81 -25.36 -14.26 3.96
N ALA A 82 -24.96 -13.13 3.37
CA ALA A 82 -23.75 -12.41 3.76
C ALA A 82 -23.80 -11.82 5.19
N GLU A 83 -24.98 -11.41 5.66
CA GLU A 83 -25.16 -10.82 6.99
C GLU A 83 -25.06 -11.91 8.07
N GLN A 84 -25.70 -13.03 7.80
CA GLN A 84 -25.70 -14.23 8.63
C GLN A 84 -24.28 -14.82 8.77
N ASN A 85 -23.56 -14.85 7.65
CA ASN A 85 -22.15 -15.22 7.62
C ASN A 85 -21.26 -14.35 8.50
N ALA A 86 -21.51 -13.03 8.54
CA ALA A 86 -20.75 -12.12 9.39
C ALA A 86 -20.98 -12.41 10.89
N ILE A 87 -22.19 -12.81 11.27
CA ILE A 87 -22.52 -13.17 12.66
C ILE A 87 -21.88 -14.50 13.06
N ILE A 88 -21.96 -15.53 12.20
CA ILE A 88 -21.27 -16.81 12.41
C ILE A 88 -19.77 -16.58 12.61
N ASN A 89 -19.15 -15.75 11.76
CA ASN A 89 -17.73 -15.41 11.88
C ASN A 89 -17.40 -14.66 13.18
N ARG A 90 -18.28 -13.76 13.65
CA ARG A 90 -18.09 -13.07 14.93
C ARG A 90 -18.16 -14.04 16.11
N LEU A 91 -19.13 -14.96 16.10
CA LEU A 91 -19.26 -15.99 17.14
C LEU A 91 -18.08 -16.98 17.09
N ALA A 92 -17.64 -17.40 15.91
CA ALA A 92 -16.47 -18.26 15.75
C ALA A 92 -15.19 -17.61 16.31
N ASN A 93 -15.07 -16.28 16.22
CA ASN A 93 -13.98 -15.55 16.86
C ASN A 93 -14.09 -15.55 18.40
N GLU A 94 -15.28 -15.31 18.94
CA GLU A 94 -15.54 -15.26 20.39
C GLU A 94 -15.31 -16.61 21.11
N PHE A 95 -15.60 -17.72 20.42
CA PHE A 95 -15.45 -19.09 20.95
C PHE A 95 -14.26 -19.84 20.33
N SER A 96 -13.26 -19.12 19.84
CA SER A 96 -12.12 -19.69 19.09
C SER A 96 -11.30 -20.69 19.90
N ALA A 97 -11.11 -20.47 21.20
CA ALA A 97 -10.39 -21.39 22.08
C ALA A 97 -11.12 -22.73 22.22
N GLU A 98 -12.44 -22.69 22.42
CA GLU A 98 -13.29 -23.87 22.55
C GLU A 98 -13.42 -24.61 21.21
N LEU A 99 -13.53 -23.90 20.08
CA LEU A 99 -13.58 -24.50 18.75
C LEU A 99 -12.29 -25.25 18.39
N ASN A 100 -11.13 -24.71 18.79
CA ASN A 100 -9.84 -25.37 18.61
C ASN A 100 -9.78 -26.69 19.40
N ASN A 101 -10.28 -26.69 20.64
CA ASN A 101 -10.37 -27.90 21.46
C ASN A 101 -11.35 -28.95 20.89
N LEU A 102 -12.34 -28.52 20.09
CA LEU A 102 -13.27 -29.38 19.36
C LEU A 102 -12.72 -29.88 18.00
N GLY A 103 -11.49 -29.50 17.64
CA GLY A 103 -10.89 -29.87 16.34
C GLY A 103 -11.52 -29.17 15.13
N VAL A 104 -12.31 -28.11 15.37
CA VAL A 104 -13.02 -27.37 14.32
C VAL A 104 -12.09 -26.34 13.74
N ARG A 105 -11.64 -26.58 12.51
CA ARG A 105 -10.78 -25.64 11.76
C ARG A 105 -11.65 -24.49 11.26
N VAL A 106 -11.57 -23.35 11.93
CA VAL A 106 -12.25 -22.12 11.47
C VAL A 106 -11.41 -21.52 10.34
N ALA A 107 -11.95 -21.39 9.13
CA ALA A 107 -11.25 -20.75 8.01
C ALA A 107 -10.80 -19.31 8.35
N THR A 108 -11.51 -18.64 9.27
CA THR A 108 -11.12 -17.35 9.85
C THR A 108 -9.86 -17.43 10.75
N LEU A 109 -9.60 -18.57 11.39
CA LEU A 109 -8.33 -18.85 12.08
C LEU A 109 -7.23 -19.20 11.08
N GLU A 110 -7.53 -19.87 9.96
CA GLU A 110 -6.55 -20.07 8.87
C GLU A 110 -6.14 -18.73 8.23
N ASN A 111 -7.06 -17.76 8.11
CA ASN A 111 -6.72 -16.38 7.76
C ASN A 111 -5.87 -15.67 8.84
N LYS A 112 -5.98 -16.05 10.11
CA LYS A 112 -5.11 -15.53 11.18
C LYS A 112 -3.73 -16.20 11.24
N VAL A 113 -3.58 -17.42 10.74
CA VAL A 113 -2.28 -18.08 10.52
C VAL A 113 -1.66 -17.65 9.16
N GLY A 114 -2.43 -16.97 8.30
CA GLY A 114 -1.99 -16.24 7.09
C GLY A 114 -1.90 -14.71 7.25
N ASN A 115 -1.98 -14.17 8.48
CA ASN A 115 -1.92 -12.73 8.75
C ASN A 115 -0.58 -12.08 8.44
N PHE A 116 0.43 -12.85 8.04
CA PHE A 116 1.78 -12.37 7.80
C PHE A 116 2.21 -12.72 6.38
N LYS A 117 2.50 -11.70 5.60
CA LYS A 117 3.07 -11.83 4.26
C LYS A 117 4.48 -11.26 4.27
N PHE A 118 5.44 -12.02 3.75
CA PHE A 118 6.73 -11.45 3.40
C PHE A 118 6.84 -11.32 1.87
N THR A 119 7.47 -10.25 1.43
CA THR A 119 7.92 -10.03 0.05
C THR A 119 9.30 -9.41 0.09
N GLY A 120 9.97 -9.35 -1.05
CA GLY A 120 11.24 -8.65 -1.09
C GLY A 120 11.70 -8.31 -2.49
N ASP A 121 12.83 -7.60 -2.51
CA ASP A 121 13.54 -7.33 -3.74
C ASP A 121 15.05 -7.28 -3.49
N ALA A 122 15.79 -7.62 -4.54
CA ALA A 122 17.23 -7.44 -4.59
C ALA A 122 17.57 -6.63 -5.85
N ARG A 123 18.59 -5.77 -5.73
CA ARG A 123 19.11 -4.97 -6.83
C ARG A 123 20.63 -5.03 -6.83
N LEU A 124 21.21 -5.25 -8.01
CA LEU A 124 22.59 -4.89 -8.33
C LEU A 124 22.56 -3.67 -9.24
N ARG A 125 23.42 -2.68 -8.96
CA ARG A 125 23.43 -1.41 -9.70
C ARG A 125 24.86 -0.96 -9.98
N TYR A 126 25.17 -0.78 -11.24
CA TYR A 126 26.36 -0.06 -11.69
C TYR A 126 25.96 1.37 -12.05
N THR A 127 26.67 2.37 -11.51
CA THR A 127 26.53 3.77 -11.91
C THR A 127 27.89 4.27 -12.39
N GLY A 128 27.97 4.63 -13.66
CA GLY A 128 29.19 5.13 -14.28
C GLY A 128 29.18 6.64 -14.45
N THR A 129 30.36 7.23 -14.33
CA THR A 129 30.62 8.64 -14.65
C THR A 129 31.84 8.73 -15.56
N GLU A 130 32.13 9.90 -16.13
CA GLU A 130 33.33 10.12 -16.96
C GLU A 130 34.65 9.80 -16.23
N ASP A 131 34.67 9.89 -14.90
CA ASP A 131 35.79 9.40 -14.09
C ASP A 131 35.52 7.95 -13.66
N ALA A 132 36.28 7.01 -14.23
CA ALA A 132 36.18 5.60 -13.91
C ALA A 132 36.36 5.32 -12.40
N ARG A 133 37.16 6.14 -11.69
CA ARG A 133 37.37 6.00 -10.24
C ARG A 133 36.18 6.43 -9.39
N LYS A 134 35.22 7.15 -9.98
CA LYS A 134 33.96 7.55 -9.35
C LYS A 134 32.80 6.64 -9.75
N SER A 135 33.04 5.66 -10.62
CA SER A 135 32.03 4.66 -10.98
C SER A 135 31.81 3.72 -9.80
N LYS A 136 30.56 3.38 -9.53
CA LYS A 136 30.14 2.62 -8.35
C LYS A 136 29.42 1.37 -8.77
N PHE A 137 29.70 0.27 -8.09
CA PHE A 137 28.87 -0.92 -8.15
C PHE A 137 28.31 -1.19 -6.76
N ASP A 138 26.99 -1.15 -6.60
CA ASP A 138 26.31 -1.36 -5.33
C ASP A 138 25.26 -2.47 -5.41
N TYR A 139 24.95 -3.05 -4.25
CA TYR A 139 23.83 -3.95 -4.09
C TYR A 139 22.88 -3.45 -3.01
N ARG A 140 21.60 -3.83 -3.13
CA ARG A 140 20.58 -3.63 -2.11
C ARG A 140 19.70 -4.86 -2.01
N GLY A 141 19.43 -5.32 -0.79
CA GLY A 141 18.37 -6.28 -0.48
C GLY A 141 17.31 -5.64 0.41
N ARG A 142 16.05 -5.98 0.19
CA ARG A 142 14.93 -5.55 1.04
C ARG A 142 13.98 -6.71 1.32
N VAL A 143 13.50 -6.79 2.55
CA VAL A 143 12.47 -7.73 2.98
C VAL A 143 11.36 -6.94 3.66
N ASN A 144 10.16 -7.04 3.11
CA ASN A 144 8.96 -6.38 3.59
C ASN A 144 8.07 -7.39 4.30
N PHE A 145 7.71 -7.09 5.53
CA PHE A 145 6.79 -7.83 6.36
C PHE A 145 5.50 -7.05 6.49
N GLU A 146 4.39 -7.63 6.03
CA GLU A 146 3.05 -7.06 6.14
C GLU A 146 2.22 -7.95 7.07
N ALA A 147 1.69 -7.34 8.13
CA ALA A 147 0.84 -7.98 9.11
C ALA A 147 -0.59 -7.42 9.02
N THR A 148 -1.57 -8.27 8.73
CA THR A 148 -2.99 -7.91 8.80
C THR A 148 -3.44 -7.92 10.27
N VAL A 149 -3.75 -6.75 10.81
CA VAL A 149 -4.19 -6.57 12.20
C VAL A 149 -5.69 -6.87 12.31
N ASN A 150 -6.47 -6.42 11.32
CA ASN A 150 -7.88 -6.74 11.10
C ASN A 150 -8.26 -6.42 9.64
N ASP A 151 -9.51 -6.64 9.26
CA ASP A 151 -10.01 -6.46 7.87
C ASP A 151 -9.71 -5.08 7.26
N ASN A 152 -9.53 -4.05 8.10
CA ASN A 152 -9.29 -2.68 7.66
C ASN A 152 -7.91 -2.15 8.03
N THR A 153 -7.07 -2.92 8.73
CA THR A 153 -5.82 -2.42 9.31
C THR A 153 -4.66 -3.35 9.01
N LYS A 154 -3.55 -2.78 8.53
CA LYS A 154 -2.29 -3.49 8.39
C LYS A 154 -1.12 -2.73 8.97
N ALA A 155 -0.14 -3.46 9.48
CA ALA A 155 1.16 -2.96 9.88
C ALA A 155 2.21 -3.45 8.89
N VAL A 156 3.16 -2.58 8.54
CA VAL A 156 4.22 -2.89 7.59
C VAL A 156 5.56 -2.53 8.19
N VAL A 157 6.51 -3.47 8.10
CA VAL A 157 7.91 -3.27 8.48
C VAL A 157 8.78 -3.71 7.30
N ARG A 158 9.73 -2.88 6.89
CA ARG A 158 10.71 -3.25 5.87
C ARG A 158 12.12 -3.12 6.40
N LEU A 159 12.87 -4.21 6.28
CA LEU A 159 14.31 -4.25 6.51
C LEU A 159 15.02 -4.02 5.18
N MET A 160 16.07 -3.22 5.21
CA MET A 160 16.89 -2.90 4.05
C MET A 160 18.37 -3.08 4.41
N GLY A 161 19.11 -3.67 3.49
CA GLY A 161 20.57 -3.74 3.53
C GLY A 161 21.16 -3.28 2.20
N SER A 162 22.20 -2.46 2.23
CA SER A 162 22.91 -2.05 1.02
C SER A 162 24.39 -1.82 1.24
N LYS A 163 25.19 -1.94 0.18
CA LYS A 163 26.61 -1.62 0.22
C LYS A 163 27.18 -1.42 -1.18
N GLU A 164 28.23 -0.60 -1.29
CA GLU A 164 29.11 -0.59 -2.45
C GLU A 164 30.08 -1.80 -2.40
N PHE A 165 30.31 -2.45 -3.53
CA PHE A 165 31.25 -3.57 -3.63
C PHE A 165 32.68 -3.07 -3.33
N GLY A 166 33.39 -3.79 -2.44
CA GLY A 166 34.77 -3.47 -2.08
C GLY A 166 34.93 -2.33 -1.06
N GLU A 167 33.85 -1.64 -0.69
CA GLU A 167 33.90 -0.62 0.36
C GLU A 167 34.22 -1.24 1.73
N LYS A 168 34.99 -0.53 2.56
CA LYS A 168 35.36 -0.99 3.91
C LYS A 168 34.12 -1.06 4.81
N GLY A 169 34.08 -2.04 5.72
CA GLY A 169 33.04 -2.14 6.76
C GLY A 169 31.92 -3.11 6.40
N ASN A 170 30.83 -3.06 7.15
CA ASN A 170 29.64 -3.91 6.95
C ASN A 170 28.62 -3.20 6.05
N PRO A 171 27.66 -3.93 5.47
CA PRO A 171 26.53 -3.30 4.76
C PRO A 171 25.78 -2.36 5.69
N ASP A 172 25.31 -1.24 5.14
CA ASP A 172 24.37 -0.36 5.84
C ASP A 172 23.04 -1.10 5.97
N THR A 173 22.56 -1.24 7.21
CA THR A 173 21.28 -1.87 7.50
C THR A 173 20.35 -0.87 8.15
N ALA A 174 19.11 -0.80 7.66
CA ALA A 174 18.10 0.09 8.20
C ALA A 174 16.73 -0.58 8.24
N ILE A 175 15.90 -0.11 9.16
CA ILE A 175 14.46 -0.26 9.03
C ILE A 175 13.95 0.97 8.28
N ASP A 176 13.79 0.82 6.96
CA ASP A 176 13.48 1.94 6.08
C ASP A 176 11.96 2.15 5.89
N ARG A 177 11.12 1.21 6.35
CA ARG A 177 9.68 1.42 6.52
C ARG A 177 9.16 0.82 7.82
N VAL A 178 8.34 1.58 8.53
CA VAL A 178 7.54 1.16 9.68
C VAL A 178 6.29 2.01 9.71
N TYR A 179 5.15 1.46 9.32
CA TYR A 179 3.89 2.21 9.35
C TYR A 179 2.68 1.32 9.58
N VAL A 180 1.62 1.94 10.08
CA VAL A 180 0.29 1.34 10.17
C VAL A 180 -0.61 2.03 9.16
N GLN A 181 -1.37 1.26 8.40
CA GLN A 181 -2.39 1.74 7.49
C GLN A 181 -3.76 1.26 7.95
N HIS A 182 -4.72 2.17 8.03
CA HIS A 182 -6.12 1.89 8.31
C HIS A 182 -7.01 2.39 7.18
N ASN A 183 -7.94 1.56 6.73
CA ASN A 183 -8.95 1.88 5.73
C ASN A 183 -10.27 2.26 6.42
N PHE A 184 -10.72 3.49 6.24
CA PHE A 184 -12.01 3.98 6.72
C PHE A 184 -13.06 3.77 5.63
N GLY A 185 -13.70 2.60 5.65
CA GLY A 185 -14.62 2.19 4.61
C GLY A 185 -13.93 1.98 3.27
N LYS A 186 -14.65 2.24 2.17
CA LYS A 186 -14.18 1.94 0.80
C LYS A 186 -13.33 3.04 0.15
N TYR A 187 -13.42 4.27 0.66
CA TYR A 187 -12.96 5.47 -0.06
C TYR A 187 -11.91 6.27 0.69
N ALA A 188 -11.57 5.92 1.92
CA ALA A 188 -10.61 6.66 2.72
C ALA A 188 -9.59 5.73 3.37
N THR A 189 -8.35 6.17 3.41
CA THR A 189 -7.23 5.44 3.99
C THR A 189 -6.31 6.41 4.69
N VAL A 190 -5.83 6.04 5.87
CA VAL A 190 -4.78 6.79 6.57
C VAL A 190 -3.63 5.85 6.83
N ALA A 191 -2.41 6.30 6.53
CA ALA A 191 -1.19 5.59 6.87
C ALA A 191 -0.29 6.50 7.71
N ALA A 192 0.22 5.99 8.83
CA ALA A 192 1.04 6.75 9.78
C ALA A 192 2.33 5.99 10.10
N GLY A 193 3.47 6.67 9.97
CA GLY A 193 4.79 6.14 10.27
C GLY A 193 5.83 6.52 9.21
N ARG A 194 6.91 5.73 9.14
CA ARG A 194 7.93 5.80 8.10
C ARG A 194 7.48 5.01 6.88
N GLN A 195 7.15 5.70 5.79
CA GLN A 195 6.51 5.16 4.60
C GLN A 195 7.02 5.86 3.33
N ASP A 196 6.58 5.41 2.15
CA ASP A 196 6.87 6.15 0.91
C ASP A 196 6.01 7.40 0.83
N LEU A 197 6.55 8.42 0.17
CA LEU A 197 5.79 9.51 -0.42
C LEU A 197 6.34 9.77 -1.82
N THR A 198 5.46 9.87 -2.80
CA THR A 198 5.77 10.39 -4.13
C THR A 198 4.89 11.61 -4.37
N VAL A 199 5.47 12.69 -4.86
CA VAL A 199 4.78 13.95 -5.14
C VAL A 199 4.66 14.11 -6.66
N GLY A 200 3.42 14.21 -7.15
CA GLY A 200 3.11 14.27 -8.57
C GLY A 200 3.51 13.00 -9.33
N ASN A 201 4.41 13.15 -10.30
CA ASN A 201 5.05 12.05 -11.02
C ASN A 201 6.48 11.77 -10.53
N GLY A 202 6.91 12.42 -9.45
CA GLY A 202 8.19 12.18 -8.80
C GLY A 202 9.31 13.11 -9.24
N LEU A 203 9.04 14.16 -10.03
CA LEU A 203 10.05 15.17 -10.37
C LEU A 203 10.56 15.89 -9.12
N ALA A 204 9.66 16.37 -8.26
CA ALA A 204 10.02 17.05 -7.02
C ALA A 204 10.52 16.07 -5.95
N PHE A 205 9.78 14.98 -5.72
CA PHE A 205 10.09 14.00 -4.69
C PHE A 205 9.52 12.61 -5.04
N ASP A 206 10.40 11.61 -5.09
CA ASP A 206 10.15 10.16 -5.24
C ASP A 206 11.08 9.35 -4.30
N GLY A 207 11.66 10.01 -3.31
CA GLY A 207 12.77 9.51 -2.50
C GLY A 207 12.47 8.35 -1.56
N GLY A 208 11.21 7.88 -1.56
CA GLY A 208 10.82 6.62 -0.94
C GLY A 208 10.87 6.58 0.60
N THR A 209 11.19 7.67 1.29
CA THR A 209 11.05 7.72 2.76
C THR A 209 10.54 9.07 3.24
N PHE A 210 9.37 9.01 3.86
CA PHE A 210 8.65 10.07 4.52
C PHE A 210 8.21 9.58 5.89
N GLU A 211 8.37 10.42 6.90
CA GLU A 211 7.92 10.13 8.25
C GLU A 211 6.78 11.05 8.65
N GLY A 212 5.58 10.49 8.74
CA GLY A 212 4.41 11.28 9.04
C GLY A 212 3.12 10.54 8.76
N VAL A 213 2.05 11.30 8.60
CA VAL A 213 0.71 10.81 8.31
C VAL A 213 0.36 11.16 6.88
N VAL A 214 -0.17 10.18 6.14
CA VAL A 214 -0.73 10.35 4.80
C VAL A 214 -2.17 9.91 4.84
N ALA A 215 -3.09 10.84 4.66
CA ALA A 215 -4.51 10.58 4.49
C ALA A 215 -4.85 10.67 3.01
N THR A 216 -5.52 9.65 2.48
CA THR A 216 -5.99 9.60 1.09
C THR A 216 -7.49 9.36 1.09
N ALA A 217 -8.22 10.14 0.30
CA ALA A 217 -9.64 9.92 0.05
C ALA A 217 -9.89 9.93 -1.46
N GLY A 218 -10.65 8.98 -1.97
CA GLY A 218 -10.90 8.87 -3.39
C GLY A 218 -12.02 7.91 -3.75
N LYS A 219 -12.64 8.18 -4.89
CA LYS A 219 -13.68 7.35 -5.48
C LYS A 219 -13.50 7.34 -6.99
N ASP A 220 -13.64 6.16 -7.59
CA ASP A 220 -13.54 5.93 -9.02
C ASP A 220 -12.22 6.48 -9.60
N LYS A 221 -12.31 7.49 -10.45
CA LYS A 221 -11.19 8.08 -11.20
C LYS A 221 -10.55 9.27 -10.48
N LEU A 222 -11.01 9.66 -9.29
CA LEU A 222 -10.54 10.82 -8.54
C LEU A 222 -10.04 10.39 -7.17
N ASN A 223 -8.84 10.83 -6.78
CA ASN A 223 -8.38 10.75 -5.40
C ASN A 223 -7.61 12.02 -5.01
N ALA A 224 -7.71 12.36 -3.74
CA ALA A 224 -6.95 13.43 -3.10
C ALA A 224 -6.17 12.84 -1.92
N SER A 225 -5.00 13.40 -1.65
CA SER A 225 -4.19 13.01 -0.48
C SER A 225 -3.60 14.22 0.21
N VAL A 226 -3.49 14.14 1.54
CA VAL A 226 -2.77 15.09 2.37
C VAL A 226 -1.71 14.32 3.15
N ALA A 227 -0.45 14.73 3.01
CA ALA A 227 0.66 14.21 3.78
C ALA A 227 1.19 15.30 4.71
N TYR A 228 1.41 15.01 5.99
CA TYR A 228 2.03 15.92 6.95
C TYR A 228 3.12 15.20 7.76
N GLY A 229 4.34 15.75 7.75
CA GLY A 229 5.49 15.10 8.35
C GLY A 229 6.83 15.60 7.81
N TYR A 230 7.81 14.71 7.75
CA TYR A 230 9.20 15.00 7.40
C TYR A 230 9.64 14.21 6.18
N LEU A 231 10.28 14.89 5.24
CA LEU A 231 11.03 14.22 4.18
C LEU A 231 12.31 13.65 4.79
N GLN A 232 12.65 12.41 4.47
CA GLN A 232 13.81 11.71 5.04
C GLN A 232 14.82 11.26 3.98
N SER A 233 14.74 11.83 2.78
CA SER A 233 15.66 11.51 1.69
C SER A 233 15.88 12.72 0.79
N GLY A 234 17.04 12.75 0.14
CA GLY A 234 17.49 13.87 -0.69
C GLY A 234 18.15 15.00 0.10
N THR A 235 18.30 16.14 -0.56
CA THR A 235 18.99 17.30 -0.01
C THR A 235 18.19 18.56 -0.27
N TYR A 236 18.04 19.40 0.76
CA TYR A 236 17.46 20.73 0.64
C TYR A 236 18.50 21.79 1.03
N GLY A 237 18.98 22.56 0.06
CA GLY A 237 20.12 23.47 0.28
C GLY A 237 21.37 22.69 0.69
N LYS A 238 21.85 22.89 1.92
CA LYS A 238 22.97 22.14 2.51
C LYS A 238 22.53 21.02 3.46
N LEU A 239 21.22 20.90 3.73
CA LEU A 239 20.69 19.92 4.66
C LEU A 239 20.49 18.57 3.98
N GLU A 240 21.17 17.53 4.48
CA GLU A 240 20.92 16.14 4.10
C GLU A 240 19.73 15.59 4.91
N LEU A 241 18.60 15.40 4.23
CA LEU A 241 17.38 14.85 4.84
C LEU A 241 17.63 13.37 5.20
N GLY A 242 17.12 12.91 6.34
CA GLY A 242 17.43 11.58 6.90
C GLY A 242 18.64 11.54 7.84
N LYS A 243 19.53 12.54 7.79
CA LYS A 243 20.65 12.70 8.74
C LYS A 243 20.51 13.91 9.66
N ALA A 244 19.69 14.88 9.25
CA ALA A 244 19.34 16.05 10.04
C ALA A 244 18.71 15.67 11.39
N THR A 245 19.00 16.45 12.43
CA THR A 245 18.24 16.36 13.68
C THR A 245 16.80 16.81 13.44
N ARG A 246 15.87 16.41 14.32
CA ARG A 246 14.46 16.85 14.23
C ARG A 246 14.32 18.37 14.24
N ALA A 247 15.19 19.09 14.96
CA ALA A 247 15.15 20.55 15.03
C ALA A 247 15.61 21.24 13.73
N GLU A 248 16.42 20.55 12.93
CA GLU A 248 16.88 21.03 11.62
C GLU A 248 15.97 20.60 10.47
N ASN A 249 15.24 19.49 10.64
CA ASN A 249 14.35 18.97 9.61
C ASN A 249 13.00 19.71 9.64
N SER A 250 12.68 20.40 8.57
CA SER A 250 11.42 21.13 8.43
C SER A 250 10.25 20.20 8.17
N GLN A 251 9.11 20.53 8.77
CA GLN A 251 7.86 19.84 8.48
C GLN A 251 7.31 20.31 7.14
N VAL A 252 6.71 19.40 6.39
CA VAL A 252 6.02 19.68 5.12
C VAL A 252 4.59 19.18 5.19
N THR A 253 3.67 19.96 4.62
CA THR A 253 2.35 19.47 4.22
C THR A 253 2.28 19.36 2.70
N VAL A 254 1.95 18.20 2.16
CA VAL A 254 1.72 18.01 0.72
C VAL A 254 0.26 17.67 0.47
N TYR A 255 -0.42 18.52 -0.28
CA TYR A 255 -1.75 18.31 -0.82
C TYR A 255 -1.62 17.83 -2.27
N GLN A 256 -2.29 16.73 -2.62
CA GLN A 256 -2.31 16.22 -4.00
C GLN A 256 -3.74 15.93 -4.45
N LEU A 257 -4.00 16.17 -5.73
CA LEU A 257 -5.23 15.79 -6.41
C LEU A 257 -4.86 15.04 -7.69
N ASN A 258 -5.38 13.84 -7.84
CA ASN A 258 -5.10 12.95 -8.96
C ASN A 258 -6.42 12.55 -9.63
N THR A 259 -6.51 12.71 -10.94
CA THR A 259 -7.67 12.31 -11.73
C THR A 259 -7.28 11.51 -12.96
N MET A 260 -8.11 10.54 -13.34
CA MET A 260 -8.06 9.84 -14.61
C MET A 260 -9.35 10.05 -15.39
N PRO A 261 -9.60 11.24 -15.98
CA PRO A 261 -10.88 11.56 -16.61
C PRO A 261 -11.27 10.52 -17.67
N THR A 262 -10.26 10.01 -18.39
CA THR A 262 -10.38 8.88 -19.31
C THR A 262 -9.36 7.80 -18.93
N GLU A 263 -9.51 6.59 -19.46
CA GLU A 263 -8.54 5.50 -19.25
C GLU A 263 -7.15 5.79 -19.86
N LYS A 264 -7.08 6.80 -20.72
CA LYS A 264 -5.87 7.18 -21.47
C LYS A 264 -5.21 8.45 -20.96
N LEU A 265 -5.82 9.16 -20.02
CA LEU A 265 -5.32 10.44 -19.51
C LEU A 265 -5.28 10.40 -17.99
N ALA A 266 -4.11 10.59 -17.41
CA ALA A 266 -3.94 10.89 -16.00
C ALA A 266 -3.46 12.34 -15.86
N VAL A 267 -4.07 13.07 -14.93
CA VAL A 267 -3.69 14.44 -14.54
C VAL A 267 -3.50 14.45 -13.04
N LYS A 268 -2.39 15.03 -12.58
CA LYS A 268 -2.13 15.21 -11.16
C LYS A 268 -1.70 16.64 -10.89
N GLY A 269 -2.12 17.18 -9.75
CA GLY A 269 -1.66 18.46 -9.24
C GLY A 269 -1.27 18.31 -7.78
N PHE A 270 -0.31 19.13 -7.34
CA PHE A 270 0.07 19.17 -5.93
C PHE A 270 0.45 20.57 -5.46
N TYR A 271 0.33 20.78 -4.15
CA TYR A 271 0.86 21.90 -3.40
C TYR A 271 1.63 21.37 -2.19
N ALA A 272 2.86 21.84 -2.01
CA ALA A 272 3.73 21.50 -0.89
C ALA A 272 4.03 22.77 -0.09
N ASP A 273 3.54 22.80 1.13
CA ASP A 273 3.73 23.87 2.12
C ASP A 273 4.84 23.47 3.08
N ALA A 274 5.92 24.26 3.11
CA ALA A 274 7.01 24.05 4.04
C ALA A 274 6.81 24.95 5.26
N HIS A 275 6.63 24.34 6.43
CA HIS A 275 6.36 25.04 7.70
C HIS A 275 7.62 25.65 8.31
N GLU A 276 8.45 26.32 7.51
CA GLU A 276 9.75 26.84 7.92
C GLU A 276 10.06 28.19 7.27
N LYS A 277 10.67 29.08 8.04
CA LYS A 277 11.12 30.38 7.51
C LYS A 277 12.23 30.17 6.48
N ASN A 278 12.10 30.84 5.33
CA ASN A 278 13.03 30.76 4.18
C ASN A 278 13.05 29.42 3.43
N VAL A 279 12.09 28.54 3.70
CA VAL A 279 11.80 27.40 2.82
C VAL A 279 10.64 27.81 1.92
N HIS A 280 10.75 27.50 0.62
CA HIS A 280 9.78 27.97 -0.36
C HIS A 280 8.75 26.89 -0.66
N ASN A 281 7.48 27.29 -0.57
CA ASN A 281 6.37 26.46 -0.99
C ASN A 281 6.49 26.16 -2.48
N ALA A 282 6.00 24.98 -2.86
CA ALA A 282 6.10 24.49 -4.21
C ALA A 282 4.78 23.96 -4.70
N TYR A 283 4.53 24.10 -5.99
CA TYR A 283 3.39 23.50 -6.64
C TYR A 283 3.81 22.86 -7.94
N GLY A 284 2.99 21.94 -8.43
CA GLY A 284 3.26 21.30 -9.70
C GLY A 284 2.06 20.60 -10.27
N ALA A 285 2.18 20.27 -11.54
CA ALA A 285 1.19 19.51 -12.27
C ALA A 285 1.88 18.53 -13.22
N SER A 286 1.25 17.37 -13.41
CA SER A 286 1.71 16.38 -14.38
C SER A 286 0.56 15.85 -15.21
N LEU A 287 0.93 15.39 -16.40
CA LEU A 287 0.02 14.84 -17.38
C LEU A 287 0.66 13.63 -18.04
N ASP A 288 -0.08 12.52 -18.08
CA ASP A 288 0.30 11.29 -18.75
C ASP A 288 -0.80 10.86 -19.73
N LEU A 289 -0.41 10.67 -20.98
CA LEU A 289 -1.25 10.22 -22.07
C LEU A 289 -0.80 8.83 -22.54
N LYS A 290 -1.76 7.92 -22.69
CA LYS A 290 -1.59 6.62 -23.35
C LYS A 290 -2.18 6.67 -24.75
N LEU A 291 -1.31 6.66 -25.75
CA LEU A 291 -1.70 6.65 -27.16
C LEU A 291 -1.73 5.19 -27.65
N GLY A 292 -2.91 4.59 -27.59
CA GLY A 292 -3.07 3.15 -27.81
C GLY A 292 -2.43 2.34 -26.68
N ASN A 293 -1.96 1.13 -26.99
CA ASN A 293 -1.55 0.18 -25.94
C ASN A 293 -0.08 0.28 -25.55
N LYS A 294 0.78 0.94 -26.33
CA LYS A 294 2.24 0.90 -26.14
C LYS A 294 2.91 2.26 -26.10
N VAL A 295 2.24 3.33 -26.52
CA VAL A 295 2.85 4.66 -26.57
C VAL A 295 2.43 5.47 -25.36
N TRP A 296 3.41 6.04 -24.69
CA TRP A 296 3.23 7.00 -23.60
C TRP A 296 3.75 8.36 -24.06
N ALA A 297 3.03 9.42 -23.72
CA ALA A 297 3.49 10.80 -23.83
C ALA A 297 3.15 11.50 -22.52
N GLY A 298 4.05 12.30 -21.97
CA GLY A 298 3.75 12.96 -20.71
C GLY A 298 4.86 13.84 -20.20
N GLY A 299 4.57 14.52 -19.10
CA GLY A 299 5.46 15.50 -18.50
C GLY A 299 4.99 15.92 -17.12
N GLU A 300 5.87 16.64 -16.45
CA GLU A 300 5.61 17.20 -15.13
C GLU A 300 6.29 18.56 -15.05
N TYR A 301 5.61 19.54 -14.48
CA TYR A 301 6.12 20.87 -14.19
C TYR A 301 6.02 21.11 -12.69
N VAL A 302 7.08 21.63 -12.09
CA VAL A 302 7.14 21.98 -10.67
C VAL A 302 7.81 23.35 -10.50
N LYS A 303 7.33 24.15 -9.56
CA LYS A 303 7.82 25.50 -9.33
C LYS A 303 7.73 25.91 -7.86
N THR A 304 8.73 26.62 -7.36
CA THR A 304 8.64 27.35 -6.09
C THR A 304 7.85 28.65 -6.25
N GLU A 305 7.09 29.06 -5.24
CA GLU A 305 6.31 30.31 -5.28
C GLU A 305 7.16 31.60 -5.41
N THR A 306 8.37 31.61 -4.84
CA THR A 306 9.12 32.85 -4.56
C THR A 306 10.36 33.07 -5.43
N GLN A 307 10.86 32.05 -6.14
CA GLN A 307 12.12 32.14 -6.91
C GLN A 307 11.94 32.52 -8.38
N GLY A 308 10.74 32.96 -8.78
CA GLY A 308 10.44 33.32 -10.16
C GLY A 308 10.81 32.21 -11.16
N ALA A 309 11.47 32.58 -12.26
CA ALA A 309 11.88 31.63 -13.31
C ALA A 309 13.04 30.70 -12.91
N ASN A 310 13.80 31.04 -11.85
CA ASN A 310 14.90 30.21 -11.36
C ASN A 310 14.41 29.03 -10.49
N GLY A 311 13.16 29.11 -10.04
CA GLY A 311 12.49 28.09 -9.23
C GLY A 311 11.82 26.98 -10.04
N GLU A 312 12.04 26.89 -11.35
CA GLU A 312 11.28 26.02 -12.25
C GLU A 312 12.01 24.71 -12.55
N ALA A 313 11.29 23.60 -12.57
CA ALA A 313 11.75 22.38 -13.19
C ALA A 313 10.63 21.72 -13.98
N TRP A 314 10.98 21.11 -15.10
CA TRP A 314 10.00 20.36 -15.87
C TRP A 314 10.60 19.23 -16.67
N THR A 315 9.74 18.28 -17.02
CA THR A 315 10.03 17.23 -17.99
C THR A 315 8.92 17.11 -19.02
N ALA A 316 9.30 16.68 -20.22
CA ALA A 316 8.38 16.26 -21.27
C ALA A 316 9.03 15.13 -22.05
N GLY A 317 8.27 14.11 -22.42
CA GLY A 317 8.85 12.98 -23.13
C GLY A 317 7.86 12.01 -23.75
N LEU A 318 8.44 11.01 -24.40
CA LEU A 318 7.75 9.93 -25.08
C LEU A 318 8.32 8.58 -24.62
N GLY A 319 7.51 7.54 -24.72
CA GLY A 319 7.90 6.19 -24.39
C GLY A 319 7.15 5.17 -25.25
N TYR A 320 7.79 4.04 -25.47
CA TYR A 320 7.23 2.92 -26.20
C TYR A 320 7.47 1.61 -25.47
N GLY A 321 6.44 0.78 -25.40
CA GLY A 321 6.48 -0.57 -24.83
C GLY A 321 5.74 -0.67 -23.50
N ASN A 322 5.58 -1.91 -23.04
CA ASN A 322 4.75 -2.28 -21.89
C ASN A 322 5.56 -3.17 -20.93
N TYR A 323 6.70 -2.66 -20.47
CA TYR A 323 7.53 -3.39 -19.52
C TYR A 323 6.72 -3.78 -18.28
N ASN A 324 6.73 -5.07 -17.98
CA ASN A 324 6.16 -5.64 -16.78
C ASN A 324 7.08 -6.77 -16.30
N MET A 325 7.82 -6.52 -15.22
CA MET A 325 8.82 -7.47 -14.72
C MET A 325 8.23 -8.85 -14.35
N ALA A 326 6.93 -8.95 -14.07
CA ALA A 326 6.27 -10.23 -13.82
C ALA A 326 6.01 -11.05 -15.10
N LYS A 327 6.22 -10.46 -16.29
CA LYS A 327 6.01 -11.07 -17.60
C LYS A 327 7.32 -11.04 -18.39
N GLN A 328 7.95 -12.20 -18.50
CA GLN A 328 9.17 -12.39 -19.30
C GLN A 328 8.99 -11.86 -20.73
N GLY A 329 10.05 -11.29 -21.28
CA GLY A 329 10.11 -10.78 -22.65
C GLY A 329 9.47 -9.40 -22.86
N THR A 330 8.81 -8.84 -21.84
CA THR A 330 8.27 -7.48 -21.94
C THR A 330 9.36 -6.43 -21.78
N TRP A 331 9.20 -5.30 -22.47
CA TRP A 331 10.18 -4.23 -22.52
C TRP A 331 9.56 -2.86 -22.73
N SER A 332 10.33 -1.82 -22.44
CA SER A 332 9.97 -0.44 -22.73
C SER A 332 11.20 0.43 -22.90
N VAL A 333 11.09 1.45 -23.75
CA VAL A 333 12.05 2.56 -23.85
C VAL A 333 11.33 3.88 -23.58
N LYS A 334 12.01 4.84 -22.97
CA LYS A 334 11.49 6.16 -22.65
C LYS A 334 12.59 7.20 -22.83
N GLY A 335 12.26 8.32 -23.44
CA GLY A 335 13.11 9.50 -23.52
C GLY A 335 12.35 10.71 -23.00
N GLN A 336 12.93 11.43 -22.05
CA GLN A 336 12.35 12.65 -21.49
C GLN A 336 13.37 13.78 -21.56
N TYR A 337 13.01 14.89 -22.19
CA TYR A 337 13.77 16.11 -21.98
C TYR A 337 13.46 16.64 -20.58
N TYR A 338 14.50 17.00 -19.82
CA TYR A 338 14.38 17.64 -18.52
C TYR A 338 15.07 19.00 -18.53
N ASN A 339 14.53 19.94 -17.77
CA ASN A 339 15.20 21.19 -17.44
C ASN A 339 14.94 21.47 -15.97
N ILE A 340 15.98 21.40 -15.15
CA ILE A 340 15.90 21.59 -13.70
C ILE A 340 16.73 22.82 -13.35
N LYS A 341 16.08 23.93 -13.05
CA LYS A 341 16.77 25.16 -12.64
C LYS A 341 17.41 24.97 -11.25
N LYS A 342 18.37 25.84 -10.94
CA LYS A 342 19.18 25.74 -9.72
C LYS A 342 18.33 25.81 -8.44
N ASP A 343 17.32 26.66 -8.44
CA ASP A 343 16.49 26.93 -7.26
C ASP A 343 15.14 26.18 -7.32
N ALA A 344 15.01 25.22 -8.24
CA ALA A 344 13.81 24.40 -8.38
C ALA A 344 13.56 23.52 -7.14
N PRO A 345 12.30 23.19 -6.82
CA PRO A 345 11.92 22.42 -5.64
C PRO A 345 12.11 20.89 -5.85
N VAL A 346 13.22 20.50 -6.47
CA VAL A 346 13.59 19.09 -6.67
C VAL A 346 14.46 18.62 -5.51
N ILE A 347 13.98 17.71 -4.68
CA ILE A 347 14.67 17.29 -3.45
C ILE A 347 15.28 15.90 -3.63
N ASP A 348 14.47 14.94 -4.09
CA ASP A 348 14.89 13.56 -4.35
C ASP A 348 14.07 13.01 -5.53
N SER A 349 14.59 13.13 -6.74
CA SER A 349 13.81 12.91 -7.97
C SER A 349 13.82 11.47 -8.45
N ALA A 350 12.73 11.04 -9.09
CA ALA A 350 12.69 9.82 -9.89
C ALA A 350 13.73 9.83 -11.03
N LEU A 351 14.16 11.02 -11.48
CA LEU A 351 15.23 11.21 -12.47
C LEU A 351 16.61 11.20 -11.78
N GLY A 352 16.93 10.19 -10.99
CA GLY A 352 18.08 10.18 -10.07
C GLY A 352 19.50 10.27 -10.67
N LEU A 353 19.66 10.56 -11.97
CA LEU A 353 20.92 11.00 -12.61
C LEU A 353 20.88 12.46 -13.06
N ALA A 354 19.70 13.06 -13.22
CA ALA A 354 19.54 14.46 -13.56
C ALA A 354 19.76 15.33 -12.31
N THR A 355 20.58 16.37 -12.45
CA THR A 355 20.95 17.26 -11.34
C THR A 355 20.35 18.66 -11.53
N LYS A 356 20.16 19.38 -10.42
CA LYS A 356 19.78 20.80 -10.47
C LYS A 356 20.82 21.62 -11.24
N GLY A 357 20.34 22.67 -11.90
CA GLY A 357 21.17 23.54 -12.74
C GLY A 357 21.39 23.01 -14.16
N ASN A 358 20.90 21.81 -14.48
CA ASN A 358 21.14 21.17 -15.77
C ASN A 358 19.84 20.92 -16.56
N LYS A 359 20.02 20.72 -17.86
CA LYS A 359 19.01 20.31 -18.81
C LYS A 359 19.60 19.29 -19.78
N GLY A 360 18.76 18.45 -20.38
CA GLY A 360 19.21 17.40 -21.28
C GLY A 360 18.12 16.35 -21.50
N VAL A 361 18.51 15.21 -22.05
CA VAL A 361 17.62 14.07 -22.27
C VAL A 361 17.92 12.98 -21.25
N TYR A 362 16.89 12.51 -20.57
CA TYR A 362 16.91 11.34 -19.69
C TYR A 362 16.32 10.15 -20.44
N ALA A 363 17.17 9.20 -20.80
CA ALA A 363 16.80 7.99 -21.53
C ALA A 363 16.73 6.79 -20.58
N THR A 364 15.73 5.93 -20.74
CA THR A 364 15.57 4.71 -19.96
C THR A 364 15.12 3.57 -20.85
N ALA A 365 15.77 2.41 -20.74
CA ALA A 365 15.36 1.16 -21.35
C ALA A 365 15.18 0.10 -20.26
N LYS A 366 14.13 -0.72 -20.36
CA LYS A 366 13.85 -1.81 -19.41
C LYS A 366 13.48 -3.08 -20.16
N TYR A 367 13.92 -4.23 -19.63
CA TYR A 367 13.66 -5.54 -20.22
C TYR A 367 13.47 -6.61 -19.14
N ALA A 368 12.39 -7.38 -19.22
CA ALA A 368 12.09 -8.47 -18.28
C ALA A 368 12.74 -9.77 -18.79
N VAL A 369 13.90 -10.12 -18.23
CA VAL A 369 14.69 -11.29 -18.64
C VAL A 369 14.00 -12.60 -18.26
N ALA A 370 13.35 -12.62 -17.10
CA ALA A 370 12.55 -13.74 -16.61
C ALA A 370 11.42 -13.20 -15.71
N LYS A 371 10.52 -14.08 -15.26
CA LYS A 371 9.48 -13.72 -14.30
C LYS A 371 10.14 -13.14 -13.03
N ASN A 372 9.78 -11.90 -12.72
CA ASN A 372 10.29 -11.11 -11.60
C ASN A 372 11.79 -10.77 -11.66
N VAL A 373 12.43 -10.90 -12.84
CA VAL A 373 13.83 -10.52 -13.09
C VAL A 373 13.90 -9.51 -14.22
N GLY A 374 14.44 -8.32 -13.94
CA GLY A 374 14.43 -7.20 -14.87
C GLY A 374 15.75 -6.46 -14.95
N LEU A 375 16.14 -6.12 -16.17
CA LEU A 375 17.23 -5.19 -16.47
C LEU A 375 16.66 -3.79 -16.69
N ALA A 376 17.39 -2.79 -16.21
CA ALA A 376 17.15 -1.39 -16.55
C ALA A 376 18.47 -0.70 -16.91
N ALA A 377 18.47 0.10 -17.95
CA ALA A 377 19.55 0.98 -18.34
C ALA A 377 19.02 2.40 -18.41
N THR A 378 19.75 3.36 -17.85
CA THR A 378 19.35 4.76 -17.76
C THR A 378 20.56 5.64 -18.04
N ALA A 379 20.38 6.71 -18.81
CA ALA A 379 21.46 7.66 -19.10
C ALA A 379 20.96 9.09 -19.23
N THR A 380 21.82 10.06 -18.92
CA THR A 380 21.65 11.45 -19.34
C THR A 380 22.42 11.69 -20.64
N ILE A 381 21.80 12.36 -21.60
CA ILE A 381 22.34 12.60 -22.95
C ILE A 381 22.22 14.10 -23.24
N ASP A 382 23.24 14.68 -23.88
CA ASP A 382 23.32 16.11 -24.22
C ASP A 382 23.10 16.99 -22.97
N THR A 383 23.73 16.59 -21.86
CA THR A 383 23.58 17.30 -20.60
C THR A 383 24.30 18.64 -20.68
N LYS A 384 23.56 19.72 -20.43
CA LYS A 384 24.06 21.10 -20.44
C LYS A 384 23.66 21.82 -19.16
N ASP A 385 24.47 22.77 -18.74
CA ASP A 385 24.04 23.74 -17.73
C ASP A 385 23.04 24.74 -18.32
N GLN A 386 22.56 25.67 -17.49
CA GLN A 386 21.63 26.70 -17.94
C GLN A 386 22.24 27.69 -18.96
N ALA A 387 23.56 27.78 -19.05
CA ALA A 387 24.31 28.60 -20.00
C ALA A 387 24.67 27.85 -21.31
N ASN A 388 24.13 26.63 -21.51
CA ASN A 388 24.41 25.74 -22.64
C ASN A 388 25.82 25.15 -22.68
N LYS A 389 26.58 25.19 -21.59
CA LYS A 389 27.88 24.51 -21.52
C LYS A 389 27.66 23.02 -21.25
N ALA A 390 28.31 22.18 -22.06
CA ALA A 390 28.29 20.73 -21.91
C ALA A 390 28.74 20.31 -20.50
N GLN A 391 28.03 19.33 -19.95
CA GLN A 391 28.29 18.71 -18.65
C GLN A 391 28.50 17.21 -18.84
N ALA A 392 29.15 16.59 -17.86
CA ALA A 392 29.40 15.16 -17.88
C ALA A 392 28.10 14.34 -17.96
N GLU A 393 28.11 13.33 -18.82
CA GLU A 393 27.02 12.37 -18.92
C GLU A 393 27.13 11.30 -17.82
N SER A 394 25.99 10.81 -17.35
CA SER A 394 25.92 9.77 -16.33
C SER A 394 25.07 8.63 -16.84
N TYR A 395 25.47 7.41 -16.50
CA TYR A 395 24.75 6.21 -16.89
C TYR A 395 24.63 5.22 -15.74
N ARG A 396 23.57 4.43 -15.77
CA ARG A 396 23.22 3.46 -14.74
C ARG A 396 22.67 2.20 -15.38
N ALA A 397 23.18 1.05 -14.94
CA ALA A 397 22.64 -0.26 -15.28
C ALA A 397 22.21 -0.96 -13.99
N GLU A 398 21.01 -1.55 -13.99
CA GLU A 398 20.44 -2.24 -12.84
C GLU A 398 19.93 -3.62 -13.24
N LEU A 399 20.20 -4.60 -12.38
CA LEU A 399 19.58 -5.92 -12.39
C LEU A 399 18.72 -6.04 -11.13
N ASN A 400 17.43 -6.28 -11.33
CA ASN A 400 16.42 -6.25 -10.29
C ASN A 400 15.72 -7.59 -10.19
N TYR A 401 15.49 -8.04 -8.95
CA TYR A 401 14.77 -9.26 -8.60
C TYR A 401 13.63 -8.92 -7.64
N LYS A 402 12.47 -9.54 -7.80
CA LYS A 402 11.36 -9.50 -6.83
C LYS A 402 10.95 -10.90 -6.43
N PHE A 403 10.63 -11.11 -5.16
CA PHE A 403 10.16 -12.39 -4.63
C PHE A 403 9.00 -12.21 -3.65
#